data_AF-A0A257WAC6-F1
#
_entry.id   AF-A0A257WAC6-F1
#
_cell.length_a   1.000
_cell.length_b   1.000
_cell.length_c   1.000
_cell.angle_alpha   90.00
_cell.angle_beta   90.00
_cell.angle_gamma   90.00
#
_symmetry.space_group_name_H-M   'P 1'
#
loop_
_entity.id
_entity.type
_entity.pdbx_description
1 polymer ?
#
loop_
_entity_poly.entity_id
_entity_poly.type
_entity_poly.pdbx_seq_one_letter_code
_entity_poly.pdbx_strand_id
1 'polypeptide(L)'
;MSAGTRAPFVWSAVPRFLHGVVGMTALLSLAFLWPNDHWAVQTVWTLILAYSLFCWTSCFHEAAHHTLCGSKPFSILIGRILGTMMFVPFSVYRESHIRHHAYLNKPTDWELWPYSDPSTSLWFRRLFCWLEIPFGVFTSPYVYSRLYFSPKSPLRHLAVHRTIGWEYVGIVVVWG
;
A
#
# COMPACT_ATOMS: atom_id res chain seq x y z
N MET A 1 -9.87 -20.33 27.62
CA MET A 1 -10.06 -20.18 26.16
C MET A 1 -11.38 -19.47 25.94
N SER A 2 -11.36 -18.15 25.75
CA SER A 2 -12.58 -17.39 25.45
C SER A 2 -12.84 -17.45 23.95
N ALA A 3 -14.00 -17.96 23.56
CA ALA A 3 -14.48 -17.94 22.20
C ALA A 3 -14.72 -16.48 21.78
N GLY A 4 -13.78 -15.90 21.05
CA GLY A 4 -13.91 -14.56 20.50
C GLY A 4 -15.11 -14.50 19.57
N THR A 5 -16.13 -13.75 19.96
CA THR A 5 -17.22 -13.32 19.10
C THR A 5 -16.63 -12.72 17.82
N ARG A 6 -16.88 -13.36 16.68
CA ARG A 6 -16.49 -12.81 15.37
C ARG A 6 -17.22 -11.47 15.25
N ALA A 7 -16.45 -10.40 15.05
CA ALA A 7 -17.03 -9.10 14.69
C ALA A 7 -17.97 -9.32 13.47
N PRO A 8 -19.16 -8.71 13.46
CA PRO A 8 -20.09 -8.87 12.35
C PRO A 8 -19.39 -8.47 11.04
N PHE A 9 -19.66 -9.23 9.97
CA PHE A 9 -19.16 -8.93 8.64
C PHE A 9 -19.65 -7.53 8.23
N VAL A 10 -18.74 -6.56 8.19
CA VAL A 10 -19.08 -5.17 7.86
C VAL A 10 -19.11 -5.04 6.34
N TRP A 11 -20.30 -4.86 5.79
CA TRP A 11 -20.54 -4.67 4.35
C TRP A 11 -19.88 -3.42 3.75
N SER A 12 -19.30 -2.53 4.57
CA SER A 12 -18.72 -1.26 4.13
C SER A 12 -17.44 -1.38 3.30
N ALA A 13 -16.75 -2.53 3.33
CA ALA A 13 -15.54 -2.76 2.54
C ALA A 13 -15.79 -3.44 1.18
N VAL A 14 -16.90 -4.18 1.03
CA VAL A 14 -17.25 -4.90 -0.21
C VAL A 14 -17.33 -4.00 -1.45
N PRO A 15 -17.89 -2.77 -1.38
CA PRO A 15 -17.91 -1.87 -2.54
C PRO A 15 -16.51 -1.53 -3.06
N ARG A 16 -15.51 -1.41 -2.18
CA ARG A 16 -14.13 -1.05 -2.54
C ARG A 16 -13.39 -2.18 -3.27
N PHE A 17 -13.76 -3.44 -3.04
CA PHE A 17 -13.20 -4.57 -3.77
C PHE A 17 -13.73 -4.68 -5.21
N LEU A 18 -14.98 -4.27 -5.45
CA LEU A 18 -15.56 -4.25 -6.81
C LEU A 18 -14.83 -3.28 -7.74
N HIS A 19 -14.17 -2.26 -7.19
CA HIS A 19 -13.25 -1.40 -7.93
C HIS A 19 -11.99 -2.12 -8.43
N GLY A 20 -11.70 -3.34 -7.97
CA GLY A 20 -10.69 -4.23 -8.56
C GLY A 20 -10.94 -4.51 -10.04
N VAL A 21 -12.13 -5.02 -10.35
CA VAL A 21 -12.51 -5.38 -11.73
C VAL A 21 -12.65 -4.12 -12.58
N VAL A 22 -13.34 -3.11 -12.07
CA VAL A 22 -13.55 -1.83 -12.80
C VAL A 22 -12.22 -1.13 -13.08
N GLY A 23 -11.33 -1.07 -12.08
CA GLY A 23 -9.99 -0.49 -12.24
C GLY A 23 -9.13 -1.27 -13.23
N MET A 24 -9.18 -2.60 -13.20
CA MET A 24 -8.46 -3.43 -14.17
C MET A 24 -8.98 -3.21 -15.59
N THR A 25 -10.30 -3.15 -15.79
CA THR A 25 -10.90 -2.82 -17.09
C THR A 25 -10.45 -1.44 -17.56
N ALA A 26 -10.47 -0.42 -16.70
CA ALA A 26 -9.99 0.91 -17.06
C ALA A 26 -8.51 0.92 -17.45
N LEU A 27 -7.66 0.19 -16.72
CA LEU A 27 -6.24 0.01 -17.02
C LEU A 27 -6.05 -0.65 -18.39
N LEU A 28 -6.74 -1.75 -18.66
CA LEU A 28 -6.66 -2.48 -19.94
C LEU A 28 -7.17 -1.63 -21.10
N SER A 29 -8.30 -0.92 -20.94
CA SER A 29 -8.81 0.00 -21.95
C SER A 29 -7.77 1.05 -22.31
N LEU A 30 -7.14 1.68 -21.32
CA LEU A 30 -6.09 2.69 -21.52
C LEU A 30 -4.83 2.09 -22.17
N ALA A 31 -4.42 0.89 -21.78
CA ALA A 31 -3.22 0.23 -22.30
C ALA A 31 -3.38 -0.24 -23.75
N PHE A 32 -4.54 -0.78 -24.12
CA PHE A 32 -4.80 -1.36 -25.45
C PHE A 32 -5.54 -0.40 -26.42
N LEU A 33 -5.74 0.86 -26.01
CA LEU A 33 -6.32 1.94 -26.82
C LEU A 33 -7.72 1.66 -27.41
N TRP A 34 -8.46 0.66 -26.91
CA TRP A 34 -9.83 0.38 -27.33
C TRP A 34 -10.80 0.37 -26.13
N PRO A 35 -11.93 1.10 -26.16
CA PRO A 35 -12.38 2.08 -27.17
C PRO A 35 -11.86 3.48 -26.83
N ASN A 36 -10.60 3.80 -27.15
CA ASN A 36 -9.91 5.00 -26.62
C ASN A 36 -9.50 6.03 -27.68
N ASP A 37 -10.21 6.09 -28.80
CA ASP A 37 -9.88 7.00 -29.90
C ASP A 37 -10.27 8.47 -29.63
N HIS A 38 -10.99 8.75 -28.52
CA HIS A 38 -11.43 10.08 -28.15
C HIS A 38 -10.89 10.50 -26.77
N TRP A 39 -10.31 11.69 -26.67
CA TRP A 39 -9.69 12.21 -25.43
C TRP A 39 -10.65 12.20 -24.22
N ALA A 40 -11.94 12.45 -24.46
CA ALA A 40 -12.94 12.43 -23.38
C ALA A 40 -13.12 11.02 -22.80
N VAL A 41 -13.08 9.97 -23.65
CA VAL A 41 -13.18 8.58 -23.19
C VAL A 41 -11.92 8.20 -22.41
N GLN A 42 -10.75 8.61 -22.88
CA GLN A 42 -9.48 8.44 -22.15
C GLN A 42 -9.52 9.13 -20.79
N THR A 43 -10.08 10.34 -20.72
CA THR A 43 -10.22 11.10 -19.47
C THR A 43 -11.15 10.38 -18.49
N VAL A 44 -12.29 9.87 -18.96
CA VAL A 44 -13.21 9.07 -18.14
C VAL A 44 -12.52 7.83 -17.60
N TRP A 45 -11.82 7.06 -18.45
CA TRP A 45 -11.08 5.89 -17.98
C TRP A 45 -9.97 6.25 -17.00
N THR A 46 -9.27 7.36 -17.22
CA THR A 46 -8.24 7.85 -16.30
C THR A 46 -8.82 8.16 -14.93
N LEU A 47 -9.97 8.84 -14.87
CA LEU A 47 -10.64 9.15 -13.61
C LEU A 47 -11.13 7.89 -12.89
N ILE A 48 -11.69 6.93 -13.63
CA ILE A 48 -12.11 5.63 -13.08
C ILE A 48 -10.91 4.85 -12.53
N LEU A 49 -9.81 4.81 -13.28
CA LEU A 49 -8.58 4.15 -12.86
C LEU A 49 -8.01 4.82 -11.61
N ALA A 50 -7.89 6.15 -11.59
CA ALA A 50 -7.39 6.91 -10.45
C ALA A 50 -8.21 6.65 -9.19
N TYR A 51 -9.55 6.69 -9.29
CA TYR A 51 -10.43 6.38 -8.17
C TYR A 51 -10.29 4.93 -7.70
N SER A 52 -10.17 3.99 -8.64
CA SER A 52 -10.01 2.56 -8.32
C SER A 52 -8.68 2.29 -7.61
N LEU A 53 -7.58 2.91 -8.07
CA LEU A 53 -6.28 2.83 -7.41
C LEU A 53 -6.33 3.41 -5.98
N PHE A 54 -7.05 4.53 -5.79
CA PHE A 54 -7.31 5.07 -4.45
C PHE A 54 -8.10 4.10 -3.57
N CYS A 55 -9.10 3.41 -4.12
CA CYS A 55 -9.82 2.36 -3.38
C CYS A 55 -8.89 1.19 -3.03
N TRP A 56 -7.95 0.82 -3.89
CA TRP A 56 -7.01 -0.28 -3.63
C TRP A 56 -6.05 0.07 -2.50
N THR A 57 -5.49 1.28 -2.49
CA THR A 57 -4.62 1.73 -1.38
C THR A 57 -5.41 1.83 -0.06
N SER A 58 -6.69 2.22 -0.12
CA SER A 58 -7.59 2.17 1.04
C SER A 58 -7.82 0.74 1.55
N CYS A 59 -8.05 -0.23 0.67
CA CYS A 59 -8.16 -1.64 1.04
C CYS A 59 -6.86 -2.17 1.66
N PHE A 60 -5.70 -1.76 1.14
CA PHE A 60 -4.39 -2.13 1.67
C PHE A 60 -4.17 -1.59 3.09
N HIS A 61 -4.57 -0.34 3.33
CA HIS A 61 -4.59 0.27 4.66
C HIS A 61 -5.47 -0.52 5.64
N GLU A 62 -6.71 -0.85 5.26
CA GLU A 62 -7.60 -1.65 6.13
C GLU A 62 -7.10 -3.08 6.34
N ALA A 63 -6.45 -3.66 5.33
CA ALA A 63 -5.81 -4.95 5.44
C ALA A 63 -4.70 -4.95 6.50
N ALA A 64 -3.92 -3.87 6.60
CA ALA A 64 -2.87 -3.73 7.63
C ALA A 64 -3.45 -3.77 9.04
N HIS A 65 -4.64 -3.21 9.23
CA HIS A 65 -5.39 -3.25 10.50
C HIS A 65 -6.13 -4.56 10.74
N HIS A 66 -6.11 -5.50 9.79
CA HIS A 66 -6.89 -6.75 9.80
C HIS A 66 -8.40 -6.54 9.88
N THR A 67 -8.89 -5.39 9.41
CA THR A 67 -10.32 -5.05 9.44
C THR A 67 -11.00 -5.23 8.09
N LEU A 68 -10.24 -5.55 7.04
CA LEU A 68 -10.79 -5.76 5.69
C LEU A 68 -11.80 -6.91 5.69
N CYS A 69 -13.07 -6.57 5.43
CA CYS A 69 -14.21 -7.48 5.44
C CYS A 69 -14.38 -8.27 6.76
N GLY A 70 -13.89 -7.76 7.88
CA GLY A 70 -13.98 -8.42 9.20
C GLY A 70 -13.22 -9.76 9.32
N SER A 71 -12.33 -10.08 8.38
CA SER A 71 -11.60 -11.35 8.34
C SER A 71 -10.10 -11.14 8.28
N LYS A 72 -9.40 -11.52 9.35
CA LYS A 72 -7.94 -11.48 9.44
C LYS A 72 -7.23 -12.27 8.34
N PRO A 73 -7.53 -13.56 8.09
CA PRO A 73 -6.83 -14.32 7.04
C PRO A 73 -7.07 -13.72 5.65
N PHE A 74 -8.29 -13.22 5.40
CA PHE A 74 -8.62 -12.55 4.15
C PHE A 74 -7.84 -11.23 4.00
N SER A 75 -7.76 -10.43 5.06
CA SER A 75 -6.97 -9.19 5.11
C SER A 75 -5.50 -9.45 4.76
N ILE A 76 -4.90 -10.50 5.34
CA ILE A 76 -3.50 -10.85 5.07
C ILE A 76 -3.30 -11.27 3.62
N LEU A 77 -4.20 -12.11 3.08
CA LEU A 77 -4.12 -12.56 1.69
C LEU A 77 -4.22 -11.39 0.72
N ILE A 78 -5.29 -10.59 0.83
CA ILE A 78 -5.51 -9.44 -0.04
C ILE A 78 -4.41 -8.40 0.14
N GLY A 79 -3.99 -8.15 1.37
CA GLY A 79 -2.87 -7.26 1.68
C GLY A 79 -1.61 -7.67 0.93
N ARG A 80 -1.24 -8.96 0.94
CA ARG A 80 -0.07 -9.46 0.19
C ARG A 80 -0.22 -9.34 -1.32
N ILE A 81 -1.41 -9.63 -1.86
CA ILE A 81 -1.69 -9.48 -3.30
C ILE A 81 -1.52 -8.02 -3.70
N LEU A 82 -2.19 -7.10 -3.01
CA LEU A 82 -2.11 -5.66 -3.28
C LEU A 82 -0.68 -5.13 -3.10
N GLY A 83 0.00 -5.55 -2.03
CA GLY A 83 1.40 -5.18 -1.80
C GLY A 83 2.33 -5.63 -2.93
N THR A 84 2.10 -6.83 -3.47
CA THR A 84 2.83 -7.34 -4.65
C THR A 84 2.57 -6.48 -5.88
N MET A 85 1.31 -6.09 -6.12
CA MET A 85 0.93 -5.23 -7.25
C MET A 85 1.45 -3.79 -7.12
N MET A 86 1.66 -3.30 -5.90
CA MET A 86 2.12 -1.93 -5.61
C MET A 86 3.62 -1.85 -5.29
N PHE A 87 4.37 -2.94 -5.45
CA PHE A 87 5.81 -3.03 -5.13
C PHE A 87 6.15 -2.72 -3.66
N VAL A 88 5.20 -2.92 -2.74
CA VAL A 88 5.36 -2.67 -1.30
C VAL A 88 4.97 -3.93 -0.53
N PRO A 89 5.91 -4.64 0.12
CA PRO A 89 5.55 -5.81 0.91
C PRO A 89 4.49 -5.49 1.98
N PHE A 90 3.47 -6.33 2.09
CA PHE A 90 2.39 -6.11 3.04
C PHE A 90 2.88 -6.09 4.49
N SER A 91 3.79 -6.99 4.84
CA SER A 91 4.25 -7.17 6.21
C SER A 91 5.13 -5.99 6.67
N VAL A 92 5.93 -5.38 5.78
CA VAL A 92 6.73 -4.19 6.13
C VAL A 92 5.81 -3.00 6.36
N TYR A 93 4.84 -2.80 5.46
CA TYR A 93 3.84 -1.74 5.57
C TYR A 93 3.03 -1.89 6.85
N ARG A 94 2.47 -3.07 7.12
CA ARG A 94 1.66 -3.29 8.31
C ARG A 94 2.41 -2.96 9.60
N GLU A 95 3.65 -3.42 9.70
CA GLU A 95 4.46 -3.22 10.90
C GLU A 95 4.87 -1.76 11.09
N SER A 96 5.23 -1.06 10.01
CA SER A 96 5.47 0.38 10.09
C SER A 96 4.19 1.14 10.42
N HIS A 97 3.05 0.73 9.86
CA HIS A 97 1.81 1.47 9.91
C HIS A 97 1.16 1.44 11.29
N ILE A 98 1.23 0.30 11.98
CA ILE A 98 0.80 0.22 13.38
C ILE A 98 1.67 1.13 14.27
N ARG A 99 2.97 1.22 13.97
CA ARG A 99 3.90 2.12 14.69
C ARG A 99 3.64 3.58 14.33
N HIS A 100 3.29 3.88 13.08
CA HIS A 100 2.90 5.21 12.63
C HIS A 100 1.72 5.73 13.47
N HIS A 101 0.66 4.94 13.66
CA HIS A 101 -0.44 5.32 14.55
C HIS A 101 -0.01 5.53 16.00
N ALA A 102 0.90 4.69 16.51
CA ALA A 102 1.40 4.81 17.88
C ALA A 102 2.34 6.02 18.09
N TYR A 103 3.05 6.44 17.05
CA TYR A 103 4.12 7.45 17.11
C TYR A 103 3.90 8.61 16.14
N LEU A 104 2.65 8.88 15.76
CA LEU A 104 2.30 9.85 14.71
C LEU A 104 3.01 11.20 14.91
N ASN A 105 3.66 11.71 13.86
CA ASN A 105 4.44 12.95 13.85
C ASN A 105 5.62 13.01 14.85
N LYS A 106 6.09 11.86 15.36
CA LYS A 106 7.30 11.78 16.17
C LYS A 106 8.50 11.34 15.32
N PRO A 107 9.73 11.66 15.73
CA PRO A 107 10.95 11.21 15.04
C PRO A 107 11.08 9.68 14.90
N THR A 108 10.37 8.93 15.74
CA THR A 108 10.32 7.46 15.72
C THR A 108 9.27 6.90 14.76
N ASP A 109 8.56 7.76 14.03
CA ASP A 109 7.67 7.36 12.94
C ASP A 109 8.49 7.12 11.67
N TRP A 110 8.85 5.86 11.45
CA TRP A 110 9.68 5.46 10.31
C TRP A 110 8.91 5.41 8.99
N GLU A 111 7.59 5.34 9.03
CA GLU A 111 6.73 5.31 7.84
C GLU A 111 6.69 6.68 7.17
N LEU A 112 6.58 7.73 7.99
CA LEU A 112 6.49 9.11 7.51
C LEU A 112 7.86 9.74 7.19
N TRP A 113 8.92 8.94 7.05
CA TRP A 113 10.19 9.45 6.55
C TRP A 113 10.01 9.94 5.10
N PRO A 114 10.56 11.10 4.71
CA PRO A 114 11.49 11.97 5.44
C PRO A 114 10.83 13.05 6.32
N TYR A 115 9.51 13.13 6.35
CA TYR A 115 8.77 14.23 6.96
C TYR A 115 8.90 14.28 8.49
N SER A 116 8.92 13.12 9.13
CA SER A 116 9.05 12.97 10.59
C SER A 116 10.48 13.08 11.11
N ASP A 117 11.50 12.99 10.25
CA ASP A 117 12.91 12.88 10.66
C ASP A 117 13.55 14.26 10.88
N PRO A 118 13.86 14.65 12.14
CA PRO A 118 14.43 15.96 12.46
C PRO A 118 15.79 16.23 11.81
N SER A 119 16.54 15.18 11.48
CA SER A 119 17.85 15.31 10.84
C SER A 119 17.77 15.62 9.35
N THR A 120 16.59 15.47 8.75
CA THR A 120 16.39 15.74 7.33
C THR A 120 16.03 17.22 7.10
N SER A 121 16.71 17.88 6.15
CA SER A 121 16.51 19.31 5.87
C SER A 121 15.10 19.64 5.37
N LEU A 122 14.61 20.85 5.66
CA LEU A 122 13.29 21.30 5.20
C LEU A 122 13.17 21.31 3.67
N TRP A 123 14.24 21.71 2.98
CA TRP A 123 14.28 21.73 1.52
C TRP A 123 14.15 20.33 0.93
N PHE A 124 14.83 19.33 1.51
CA PHE A 124 14.68 17.95 1.05
C PHE A 124 13.26 17.43 1.25
N ARG A 125 12.63 17.68 2.41
CA ARG A 125 11.23 17.26 2.65
C ARG A 125 10.26 17.88 1.65
N ARG A 126 10.43 19.17 1.34
CA ARG A 126 9.61 19.86 0.33
C ARG A 126 9.82 19.28 -1.06
N LEU A 127 11.06 19.06 -1.47
CA LEU A 127 11.38 18.43 -2.75
C LEU A 127 10.80 17.02 -2.84
N PHE A 128 10.99 16.22 -1.79
CA PHE A 128 10.47 14.85 -1.72
C PHE A 128 8.94 14.83 -1.89
N CYS A 129 8.20 15.69 -1.18
CA CYS A 129 6.74 15.84 -1.33
C CYS A 129 6.32 16.11 -2.79
N TRP A 130 7.01 17.01 -3.48
CA TRP A 130 6.73 17.28 -4.89
C TRP A 130 7.10 16.12 -5.82
N LEU A 131 8.14 15.36 -5.49
CA LEU A 131 8.53 14.16 -6.25
C LEU A 131 7.57 12.99 -6.04
N GLU A 132 6.92 12.87 -4.88
CA GLU A 132 5.96 11.79 -4.63
C GLU A 132 4.73 11.83 -5.56
N ILE A 133 4.36 13.01 -6.05
CA ILE A 133 3.19 13.15 -6.94
C ILE A 133 3.41 12.38 -8.26
N PRO A 134 4.46 12.67 -9.07
CA PRO A 134 4.73 11.93 -10.30
C PRO A 134 5.45 10.59 -10.06
N PHE A 135 6.19 10.44 -8.97
CA PHE A 135 7.05 9.27 -8.73
C PHE A 135 6.61 8.43 -7.53
N GLY A 136 5.35 8.54 -7.08
CA GLY A 136 4.82 7.81 -5.94
C GLY A 136 4.98 6.29 -6.04
N VAL A 137 4.91 5.77 -7.28
CA VAL A 137 5.16 4.35 -7.60
C VAL A 137 6.60 3.91 -7.27
N PHE A 138 7.55 4.84 -7.16
CA PHE A 138 8.94 4.57 -6.80
C PHE A 138 9.27 5.04 -5.37
N THR A 139 8.74 6.18 -4.93
CA THR A 139 9.03 6.71 -3.59
C THR A 139 8.50 5.79 -2.50
N SER A 140 7.29 5.24 -2.66
CA SER A 140 6.72 4.32 -1.68
C SER A 140 7.56 3.04 -1.53
N PRO A 141 7.85 2.26 -2.60
CA PRO A 141 8.75 1.11 -2.50
C PRO A 141 10.11 1.45 -1.91
N TYR A 142 10.66 2.62 -2.24
CA TYR A 142 11.93 3.08 -1.66
C TYR A 142 11.83 3.27 -0.14
N VAL A 143 10.81 3.97 0.36
CA VAL A 143 10.62 4.22 1.80
C VAL A 143 10.50 2.90 2.58
N TYR A 144 9.69 1.97 2.08
CA TYR A 144 9.51 0.67 2.73
C TYR A 144 10.74 -0.23 2.62
N SER A 145 11.46 -0.18 1.49
CA SER A 145 12.74 -0.89 1.33
C SER A 145 13.80 -0.35 2.28
N ARG A 146 13.90 0.98 2.40
CA ARG A 146 14.76 1.62 3.40
C ARG A 146 14.44 1.12 4.81
N LEU A 147 13.15 0.97 5.14
CA LEU A 147 12.72 0.48 6.45
C LEU A 147 13.10 -0.99 6.66
N TYR A 148 12.99 -1.85 5.63
CA TYR A 148 13.39 -3.25 5.72
C TYR A 148 14.92 -3.44 5.80
N PHE A 149 15.67 -2.77 4.93
CA PHE A 149 17.13 -2.96 4.82
C PHE A 149 17.95 -2.11 5.80
N SER A 150 17.36 -1.13 6.48
CA SER A 150 18.09 -0.30 7.45
C SER A 150 18.44 -1.08 8.73
N PRO A 151 19.72 -1.10 9.14
CA PRO A 151 20.13 -1.70 10.43
C PRO A 151 19.49 -1.02 11.65
N LYS A 152 19.07 0.23 11.50
CA LYS A 152 18.44 1.04 12.55
C LYS A 152 16.93 0.83 12.64
N SER A 153 16.37 0.00 11.77
CA SER A 153 14.94 -0.25 11.67
C SER A 153 14.35 -0.80 12.98
N PRO A 154 13.12 -0.41 13.35
CA PRO A 154 12.41 -1.01 14.48
C PRO A 154 11.91 -2.44 14.19
N LEU A 155 12.10 -2.97 12.98
CA LEU A 155 11.71 -4.32 12.59
C LEU A 155 12.73 -5.36 13.05
N ARG A 156 12.59 -5.83 14.30
CA ARG A 156 13.53 -6.80 14.89
C ARG A 156 13.05 -8.25 14.92
N HIS A 157 11.76 -8.50 14.67
CA HIS A 157 11.20 -9.85 14.80
C HIS A 157 11.59 -10.72 13.60
N LEU A 158 12.42 -11.75 13.82
CA LEU A 158 13.03 -12.55 12.75
C LEU A 158 12.01 -13.21 11.82
N ALA A 159 10.91 -13.74 12.36
CA ALA A 159 9.88 -14.39 11.53
C ALA A 159 9.18 -13.40 10.58
N VAL A 160 8.97 -12.16 11.04
CA VAL A 160 8.38 -11.08 10.22
C VAL A 160 9.39 -10.65 9.17
N HIS A 161 10.66 -10.49 9.56
CA HIS A 161 11.73 -10.13 8.62
C HIS A 161 11.85 -11.15 7.47
N ARG A 162 11.84 -12.45 7.78
CA ARG A 162 11.80 -13.52 6.78
C ARG A 162 10.58 -13.45 5.87
N THR A 163 9.40 -13.14 6.44
CA THR A 163 8.16 -13.00 5.68
C THR A 163 8.26 -11.85 4.68
N ILE A 164 8.79 -10.69 5.11
CA ILE A 164 9.01 -9.53 4.23
C ILE A 164 9.98 -9.91 3.10
N GLY A 165 11.06 -10.64 3.40
CA GLY A 165 11.98 -11.15 2.38
C GLY A 165 11.28 -11.98 1.30
N TRP A 166 10.39 -12.90 1.69
CA TRP A 166 9.59 -13.68 0.74
C TRP A 166 8.59 -12.83 -0.06
N GLU A 167 8.01 -11.81 0.55
CA GLU A 167 7.13 -10.87 -0.17
C GLU A 167 7.91 -10.06 -1.22
N TYR A 168 9.16 -9.65 -0.94
CA TYR A 168 10.05 -9.07 -1.95
C TYR A 168 10.39 -10.05 -3.08
N VAL A 169 10.71 -11.30 -2.75
CA VAL A 169 10.91 -12.35 -3.77
C VAL A 169 9.64 -12.50 -4.63
N GLY A 170 8.47 -12.50 -4.01
CA GLY A 170 7.19 -12.54 -4.72
C GLY A 170 7.00 -11.37 -5.69
N ILE A 171 7.34 -10.15 -5.28
CA ILE A 171 7.33 -8.97 -6.16
C ILE A 171 8.25 -9.19 -7.37
N VAL A 172 9.49 -9.63 -7.14
CA VAL A 172 10.45 -9.88 -8.23
C VAL A 172 9.96 -10.98 -9.17
N VAL A 173 9.41 -12.07 -8.64
CA VAL A 173 8.91 -13.19 -9.46
C VAL A 173 7.69 -12.79 -10.32
N VAL A 174 6.84 -11.89 -9.81
CA VAL A 174 5.64 -11.46 -10.55
C VAL A 174 5.96 -10.41 -11.62
N TRP A 175 6.98 -9.58 -11.41
CA TRP A 175 7.26 -8.41 -12.25
C TRP A 175 8.60 -8.40 -12.99
N GLY A 176 9.51 -9.33 -12.70
CA GLY A 176 10.83 -9.48 -13.35
C GLY A 176 10.83 -10.53 -14.44
#